data_AF-A0A9P5RC71-F1
#
_entry.id   AF-A0A9P5RC71-F1
#
_cell.length_a   1.000
_cell.length_b   1.000
_cell.length_c   1.000
_cell.angle_alpha   90.00
_cell.angle_beta   90.00
_cell.angle_gamma   90.00
#
_symmetry.space_group_name_H-M   'P 1'
#
loop_
_entity.id
_entity.type
_entity.pdbx_description
1 polymer ?
#
loop_
_entity_poly.entity_id
_entity_poly.type
_entity_poly.pdbx_seq_one_letter_code
_entity_poly.pdbx_strand_id
1 'polypeptide(L)'
;MNSLRLLSRNVHNVARMNVQARGFQSSARFLTGQVHDASDETFQKLVSVKETVIVDFHADWCRPCHMLDPIIRDAVKSTSGTTLVRVDVDECPETAAKFKIASIPAVFALKNGDVAGRFVGALPKNAVKEFVESHATKK
;
A
#
# COMPACT_ATOMS: atom_id res chain seq x y z
N MET A 1 -63.68 -29.49 -40.29
CA MET A 1 -63.89 -30.72 -39.52
C MET A 1 -62.58 -31.08 -38.83
N ASN A 2 -62.62 -31.03 -37.49
CA ASN A 2 -61.74 -31.58 -36.45
C ASN A 2 -60.25 -31.86 -36.72
N SER A 3 -59.38 -31.31 -35.87
CA SER A 3 -58.81 -32.01 -34.70
C SER A 3 -57.56 -31.23 -34.21
N LEU A 4 -57.63 -30.47 -33.11
CA LEU A 4 -57.35 -30.84 -31.70
C LEU A 4 -55.85 -30.98 -31.33
N ARG A 5 -55.55 -30.40 -30.15
CA ARG A 5 -54.38 -30.55 -29.25
C ARG A 5 -53.25 -29.52 -29.47
N LEU A 6 -53.16 -28.49 -28.63
CA LEU A 6 -52.49 -28.49 -27.30
C LEU A 6 -51.04 -28.96 -27.40
N LEU A 7 -50.10 -28.10 -27.03
CA LEU A 7 -49.14 -28.35 -25.95
C LEU A 7 -48.32 -27.08 -25.65
N SER A 8 -48.52 -26.61 -24.42
CA SER A 8 -47.60 -25.89 -23.55
C SER A 8 -46.12 -25.98 -23.92
N ARG A 9 -45.41 -24.84 -23.85
CA ARG A 9 -44.11 -24.74 -23.16
C ARG A 9 -43.70 -23.27 -22.97
N ASN A 10 -43.86 -22.83 -21.74
CA ASN A 10 -43.07 -21.77 -21.13
C ASN A 10 -41.60 -22.19 -21.18
N VAL A 11 -40.73 -21.39 -21.78
CA VAL A 11 -39.27 -21.46 -21.53
C VAL A 11 -38.65 -20.07 -21.60
N HIS A 12 -38.43 -19.55 -20.39
CA HIS A 12 -37.25 -18.82 -19.95
C HIS A 12 -36.88 -17.51 -20.66
N ASN A 13 -37.33 -16.45 -20.00
CA ASN A 13 -36.69 -15.15 -19.90
C ASN A 13 -35.19 -15.29 -19.58
N VAL A 14 -34.32 -15.16 -20.58
CA VAL A 14 -32.88 -15.02 -20.36
C VAL A 14 -32.61 -13.55 -20.12
N ALA A 15 -32.48 -13.18 -18.85
CA ALA A 15 -32.02 -11.87 -18.42
C ALA A 15 -30.66 -11.59 -19.07
N ARG A 16 -30.63 -10.58 -19.94
CA ARG A 16 -29.39 -9.98 -20.44
C ARG A 16 -28.60 -9.46 -19.25
N MET A 17 -27.49 -10.11 -18.95
CA MET A 17 -26.48 -9.62 -18.01
C MET A 17 -25.87 -8.33 -18.58
N ASN A 18 -26.31 -7.19 -18.06
CA ASN A 18 -25.58 -5.93 -18.20
C ASN A 18 -24.33 -6.00 -17.32
N VAL A 19 -23.22 -6.46 -17.90
CA VAL A 19 -21.88 -6.23 -17.34
C VAL A 19 -21.55 -4.77 -17.58
N GLN A 20 -22.05 -3.90 -16.71
CA GLN A 20 -21.58 -2.53 -16.62
C GLN A 20 -20.14 -2.59 -16.13
N ALA A 21 -19.23 -2.14 -17.00
CA ALA A 21 -17.80 -2.08 -16.76
C ALA A 21 -17.51 -1.50 -15.36
N ARG A 22 -16.99 -2.34 -14.46
CA ARG A 22 -16.40 -1.88 -13.20
C ARG A 22 -15.13 -1.14 -13.57
N GLY A 23 -15.20 0.18 -13.45
CA GLY A 23 -14.11 1.10 -13.69
C GLY A 23 -12.86 0.75 -12.90
N PHE A 24 -11.75 1.17 -13.49
CA PHE A 24 -10.36 1.15 -13.05
C PHE A 24 -10.14 1.96 -11.76
N GLN A 25 -10.86 1.64 -10.67
CA GLN A 25 -10.81 2.37 -9.39
C GLN A 25 -10.46 1.50 -8.18
N SER A 26 -9.88 0.30 -8.39
CA SER A 26 -9.74 -0.67 -7.29
C SER A 26 -8.37 -0.70 -6.59
N SER A 27 -7.30 -0.16 -7.17
CA SER A 27 -5.95 -0.35 -6.61
C SER A 27 -5.61 0.63 -5.49
N ALA A 28 -6.02 1.90 -5.59
CA ALA A 28 -5.58 2.93 -4.64
C ALA A 28 -6.26 2.82 -3.25
N ARG A 29 -7.52 2.38 -3.20
CA ARG A 29 -8.28 2.29 -1.93
C ARG A 29 -7.91 1.06 -1.10
N PHE A 30 -7.23 0.08 -1.70
CA PHE A 30 -6.91 -1.17 -1.02
C PHE A 30 -5.72 -1.03 -0.05
N LEU A 31 -4.87 -0.01 -0.21
CA LEU A 31 -3.56 0.08 0.45
C LEU A 31 -3.56 0.94 1.73
N THR A 32 -4.67 1.60 2.07
CA THR A 32 -4.78 2.51 3.23
C THR A 32 -4.51 1.75 4.54
N GLY A 33 -3.54 2.20 5.34
CA GLY A 33 -3.25 1.60 6.65
C GLY A 33 -2.70 0.16 6.59
N GLN A 34 -2.32 -0.32 5.40
CA GLN A 34 -1.69 -1.62 5.20
C GLN A 34 -0.17 -1.51 5.34
N VAL A 35 0.45 -2.62 5.72
CA VAL A 35 1.89 -2.82 5.71
C VAL A 35 2.22 -3.76 4.56
N HIS A 36 3.19 -3.38 3.73
CA HIS A 36 3.66 -4.17 2.61
C HIS A 36 5.16 -4.34 2.69
N ASP A 37 5.64 -5.57 2.53
CA ASP A 37 7.05 -5.82 2.27
C ASP A 37 7.27 -5.73 0.75
N ALA A 38 8.27 -4.96 0.34
CA ALA A 38 8.60 -4.75 -1.06
C ALA A 38 9.69 -5.72 -1.52
N SER A 39 9.68 -5.97 -2.83
CA SER A 39 10.82 -6.44 -3.62
C SER A 39 11.25 -5.31 -4.57
N ASP A 40 12.44 -5.44 -5.18
CA ASP A 40 12.91 -4.47 -6.17
C ASP A 40 11.92 -4.28 -7.34
N GLU A 41 11.20 -5.32 -7.77
CA GLU A 41 10.22 -5.24 -8.86
C GLU A 41 8.89 -4.62 -8.42
N THR A 42 8.50 -4.80 -7.15
CA THR A 42 7.19 -4.38 -6.66
C THR A 42 7.20 -2.99 -6.04
N PHE A 43 8.37 -2.50 -5.60
CA PHE A 43 8.52 -1.22 -4.90
C PHE A 43 7.85 -0.05 -5.65
N GLN A 44 8.16 0.12 -6.94
CA GLN A 44 7.63 1.25 -7.71
C GLN A 44 6.10 1.26 -7.74
N LYS A 45 5.47 0.08 -7.85
CA LYS A 45 4.01 -0.04 -7.86
C LYS A 45 3.41 0.31 -6.50
N LEU A 46 4.07 -0.08 -5.40
CA LEU A 46 3.62 0.20 -4.04
C LEU A 46 3.69 1.69 -3.70
N VAL A 47 4.70 2.41 -4.21
CA VAL A 47 4.87 3.85 -3.93
C VAL A 47 4.12 4.75 -4.93
N SER A 48 3.67 4.22 -6.07
CA SER A 48 2.92 4.96 -7.10
C SER A 48 1.42 5.06 -6.78
N VAL A 49 1.11 5.47 -5.55
CA VAL A 49 -0.26 5.62 -5.05
C VAL A 49 -0.54 7.08 -4.71
N LYS A 50 -1.82 7.45 -4.65
CA LYS A 50 -2.24 8.82 -4.32
C LYS A 50 -2.04 9.19 -2.84
N GLU A 51 -1.84 8.18 -2.00
CA GLU A 51 -1.71 8.33 -0.55
C GLU A 51 -0.25 8.54 -0.17
N THR A 52 -0.03 8.96 1.07
CA THR A 52 1.34 9.10 1.59
C THR A 52 1.88 7.71 1.87
N VAL A 53 3.09 7.43 1.40
CA VAL A 53 3.76 6.16 1.64
C VAL A 53 4.96 6.38 2.55
N ILE A 54 4.93 5.77 3.72
CA ILE A 54 6.09 5.69 4.61
C ILE A 54 6.91 4.48 4.17
N VAL A 55 8.16 4.70 3.80
CA VAL A 55 9.09 3.64 3.42
C VAL A 55 10.09 3.44 4.54
N ASP A 56 10.16 2.24 5.11
CA ASP A 56 11.10 1.85 6.15
C ASP A 56 12.18 0.91 5.58
N PHE A 57 13.40 1.42 5.44
CA PHE A 57 14.56 0.64 5.04
C PHE A 57 15.19 -0.02 6.27
N HIS A 58 15.16 -1.35 6.32
CA HIS A 58 15.61 -2.16 7.45
C HIS A 58 16.48 -3.34 6.99
N ALA A 59 16.91 -4.16 7.95
CA ALA A 59 17.45 -5.50 7.72
C ALA A 59 17.17 -6.37 8.96
N ASP A 60 17.07 -7.69 8.79
CA ASP A 60 16.79 -8.62 9.88
C ASP A 60 17.86 -8.63 10.99
N TRP A 61 19.12 -8.38 10.64
CA TRP A 61 20.22 -8.30 11.61
C TRP A 61 20.29 -6.95 12.36
N CYS A 62 19.45 -5.98 12.00
CA CYS A 62 19.47 -4.63 12.56
C CYS A 62 18.63 -4.53 13.85
N ARG A 63 19.29 -4.65 15.01
CA ARG A 63 18.62 -4.50 16.32
C ARG A 63 17.85 -3.18 16.51
N PRO A 64 18.39 -1.99 16.13
CA PRO A 64 17.63 -0.75 16.21
C PRO A 64 16.37 -0.73 15.34
N CYS A 65 16.39 -1.44 14.19
CA CYS A 65 15.24 -1.55 13.30
C CYS A 65 14.08 -2.29 13.97
N HIS A 66 14.37 -3.39 14.69
CA HIS A 66 13.36 -4.14 15.46
C HIS A 66 12.64 -3.32 16.53
N MET A 67 13.31 -2.32 17.11
CA MET A 67 12.69 -1.41 18.07
C MET A 67 11.81 -0.37 17.39
N LEU A 68 12.18 0.06 16.18
CA LEU A 68 11.51 1.12 15.44
C LEU A 68 10.27 0.62 14.67
N ASP A 69 10.33 -0.59 14.09
CA ASP A 69 9.25 -1.20 13.30
C ASP A 69 7.87 -1.14 14.00
N PRO A 70 7.69 -1.60 15.25
CA PRO A 70 6.37 -1.55 15.91
C PRO A 70 5.88 -0.11 16.11
N ILE A 71 6.80 0.85 16.30
CA ILE A 71 6.46 2.26 16.47
C ILE A 71 5.93 2.85 15.16
N ILE A 72 6.59 2.56 14.03
CA ILE A 72 6.15 3.03 12.70
C ILE A 72 4.80 2.40 12.35
N ARG A 73 4.63 1.08 12.57
CA ARG A 73 3.37 0.38 12.32
C ARG A 73 2.21 0.98 13.09
N ASP A 74 2.40 1.26 14.38
CA ASP A 74 1.39 1.90 15.22
C ASP A 74 1.03 3.31 14.72
N ALA A 75 2.04 4.11 14.34
CA ALA A 75 1.84 5.46 13.83
C ALA A 75 1.08 5.48 12.50
N VAL A 76 1.46 4.62 11.56
CA VAL A 76 0.78 4.48 10.26
C VAL A 76 -0.63 3.94 10.43
N LYS A 77 -0.83 2.91 11.27
CA LYS A 77 -2.16 2.35 11.55
C LYS A 77 -3.11 3.39 12.16
N SER A 78 -2.59 4.31 12.96
CA SER A 78 -3.38 5.40 13.58
C SER A 78 -3.66 6.56 12.62
N THR A 79 -3.03 6.59 11.45
CA THR A 79 -3.07 7.71 10.51
C THR A 79 -3.73 7.29 9.19
N SER A 80 -4.96 7.77 8.96
CA SER A 80 -5.68 7.49 7.71
C SER A 80 -4.95 8.08 6.49
N GLY A 81 -5.10 7.44 5.32
CA GLY A 81 -4.49 7.92 4.07
C GLY A 81 -2.96 7.81 4.05
N THR A 82 -2.42 6.89 4.87
CA THR A 82 -1.00 6.56 4.92
C THR A 82 -0.81 5.04 4.83
N THR A 83 0.22 4.61 4.12
CA THR A 83 0.60 3.20 3.93
C THR A 83 2.04 3.02 4.37
N LEU A 84 2.38 1.87 4.95
CA LEU A 84 3.76 1.49 5.26
C LEU A 84 4.26 0.50 4.20
N VAL A 85 5.41 0.81 3.61
CA VAL A 85 6.18 -0.08 2.75
C VAL A 85 7.51 -0.34 3.45
N ARG A 86 7.84 -1.61 3.64
CA ARG A 86 9.08 -2.06 4.25
C ARG A 86 10.00 -2.56 3.16
N VAL A 87 11.27 -2.19 3.25
CA VAL A 87 12.30 -2.55 2.28
C VAL A 87 13.47 -3.14 3.05
N ASP A 88 13.66 -4.45 2.93
CA ASP A 88 14.88 -5.07 3.40
C ASP A 88 16.02 -4.71 2.43
N VAL A 89 17.09 -4.10 2.94
CA VAL A 89 18.21 -3.64 2.10
C VAL A 89 19.06 -4.77 1.53
N ASP A 90 19.01 -5.97 2.13
CA ASP A 90 19.71 -7.15 1.62
C ASP A 90 18.91 -7.82 0.49
N GLU A 91 17.58 -7.79 0.57
CA GLU A 91 16.70 -8.36 -0.45
C GLU A 91 16.39 -7.38 -1.60
N CYS A 92 16.47 -6.07 -1.35
CA CYS A 92 16.17 -5.01 -2.31
C CYS A 92 17.38 -4.06 -2.56
N PRO A 93 18.54 -4.59 -3.02
CA PRO A 93 19.75 -3.79 -3.17
C PRO A 93 19.62 -2.68 -4.22
N GLU A 94 18.81 -2.87 -5.28
CA GLU A 94 18.63 -1.82 -6.29
C GLU A 94 17.82 -0.65 -5.74
N THR A 95 16.75 -0.94 -5.00
CA THR A 95 15.91 0.07 -4.36
C THR A 95 16.70 0.81 -3.29
N ALA A 96 17.44 0.11 -2.44
CA ALA A 96 18.32 0.71 -1.45
C ALA A 96 19.37 1.64 -2.11
N ALA A 97 19.97 1.23 -3.22
CA ALA A 97 20.92 2.05 -3.98
C ALA A 97 20.27 3.31 -4.57
N LYS A 98 19.06 3.21 -5.14
CA LYS A 98 18.30 4.36 -5.68
C LYS A 98 18.03 5.43 -4.61
N PHE A 99 17.73 4.99 -3.39
CA PHE A 99 17.51 5.88 -2.24
C PHE A 99 18.81 6.31 -1.54
N LYS A 100 19.97 5.83 -2.02
CA LYS A 100 21.30 6.10 -1.47
C LYS A 100 21.38 5.74 0.02
N ILE A 101 20.82 4.59 0.39
CA ILE A 101 20.83 4.11 1.76
C ILE A 101 22.26 3.76 2.17
N ALA A 102 22.81 4.51 3.12
CA ALA A 102 24.15 4.30 3.68
C ALA A 102 24.12 3.74 5.11
N SER A 103 22.97 3.80 5.78
CA SER A 103 22.77 3.36 7.15
C SER A 103 21.31 3.06 7.40
N ILE A 104 21.03 2.04 8.22
CA ILE A 104 19.68 1.65 8.62
C ILE A 104 19.51 1.73 10.15
N PRO A 105 18.29 1.96 10.66
CA PRO A 105 17.06 2.19 9.89
C PRO A 105 17.07 3.56 9.20
N ALA A 106 16.42 3.64 8.03
CA ALA A 106 16.20 4.90 7.34
C ALA A 106 14.75 4.95 6.85
N VAL A 107 14.05 6.03 7.16
CA VAL A 107 12.61 6.15 6.90
C VAL A 107 12.35 7.36 6.02
N PHE A 108 11.55 7.15 4.97
CA PHE A 108 11.17 8.19 4.01
C PHE A 108 9.66 8.33 3.98
N ALA A 109 9.17 9.55 3.81
CA ALA A 109 7.78 9.82 3.46
C ALA A 109 7.73 10.21 1.99
N LEU A 110 6.94 9.47 1.20
CA LEU A 110 6.72 9.71 -0.21
C LEU A 110 5.31 10.23 -0.48
N LYS A 111 5.20 11.19 -1.40
CA LYS A 111 3.93 11.68 -1.93
C LYS A 111 3.98 11.66 -3.45
N ASN A 112 3.09 10.90 -4.08
CA ASN A 112 3.08 10.70 -5.53
C ASN A 112 4.43 10.20 -6.08
N GLY A 113 5.18 9.42 -5.30
CA GLY A 113 6.51 8.92 -5.66
C GLY A 113 7.67 9.86 -5.33
N ASP A 114 7.42 11.12 -4.96
CA ASP A 114 8.46 12.08 -4.59
C ASP A 114 8.75 12.07 -3.09
N VAL A 115 10.02 12.28 -2.71
CA VAL A 115 10.43 12.38 -1.30
C VAL A 115 9.92 13.69 -0.69
N ALA A 116 9.00 13.57 0.25
CA ALA A 116 8.46 14.69 1.02
C ALA A 116 9.22 14.93 2.33
N GLY A 117 9.83 13.89 2.90
CA GLY A 117 10.63 13.97 4.12
C GLY A 117 11.36 12.67 4.42
N ARG A 118 12.37 12.73 5.31
CA ARG A 118 13.11 11.55 5.75
C ARG A 118 13.73 11.73 7.14
N PHE A 119 14.03 10.62 7.79
CA PHE A 119 14.94 10.57 8.93
C PHE A 119 15.79 9.29 8.88
N VAL A 120 16.88 9.27 9.65
CA VAL A 120 17.80 8.13 9.75
C VAL A 120 18.05 7.84 11.23
N GLY A 121 18.10 6.56 11.58
CA GLY A 121 18.23 6.07 12.94
C GLY A 121 16.90 5.84 13.65
N ALA A 122 16.97 5.18 14.80
CA ALA A 122 15.80 4.93 15.64
C ALA A 122 15.40 6.21 16.38
N LEU A 123 14.15 6.65 16.20
CA LEU A 123 13.56 7.80 16.89
C LEU A 123 12.58 7.36 17.97
N PRO A 124 12.36 8.19 19.02
CA PRO A 124 11.35 7.93 20.03
C PRO A 124 9.94 7.99 19.44
N LYS A 125 8.99 7.30 20.08
CA LYS A 125 7.60 7.13 19.62
C LYS A 125 6.92 8.44 19.20
N ASN A 126 7.07 9.51 19.99
CA ASN A 126 6.44 10.79 19.70
C ASN A 126 6.97 11.43 18.41
N ALA A 127 8.29 11.34 18.17
CA ALA A 127 8.91 11.89 16.96
C ALA A 127 8.50 11.12 15.69
N VAL A 128 8.38 9.79 15.79
CA VAL A 128 7.88 8.96 14.68
C VAL A 128 6.42 9.31 14.36
N LYS A 129 5.58 9.44 15.40
CA LYS A 129 4.18 9.82 15.24
C LYS A 129 4.06 11.19 14.56
N GLU A 130 4.79 12.19 15.05
CA GLU A 130 4.80 13.54 14.48
C GLU A 130 5.28 13.54 13.02
N PHE A 131 6.31 12.76 12.69
CA PHE A 131 6.80 12.61 11.32
C PHE A 131 5.70 12.09 10.39
N VAL A 132 5.02 10.99 10.78
CA VAL A 132 3.93 10.39 10.00
C VAL A 132 2.76 11.35 9.85
N GLU A 133 2.28 11.96 10.94
CA GLU A 133 1.15 12.88 10.93
C GLU A 133 1.41 14.14 10.08
N SER A 134 2.63 14.69 10.15
CA SER A 134 3.02 15.87 9.37
C SER A 134 3.02 15.61 7.87
N HIS A 135 3.20 14.34 7.47
CA HIS A 135 3.27 13.94 6.07
C HIS A 135 1.99 13.29 5.58
N ALA A 136 1.04 12.94 6.44
CA ALA A 136 -0.21 12.29 6.05
C ALA A 136 -0.96 13.02 4.92
N THR A 137 -1.61 12.25 4.03
CA THR A 137 -2.52 12.82 3.05
C THR A 137 -3.77 13.32 3.77
N LYS A 138 -3.98 14.64 3.78
CA LYS A 138 -5.19 15.25 4.35
C LYS A 138 -6.37 14.99 3.43
N LYS A 139 -7.51 14.60 4.01
CA LYS A 139 -8.79 14.48 3.29
C LYS A 139 -9.36 15.85 2.95
#